data_AF-A0A928RNU7-F1
#
_entry.id   AF-A0A928RNU7-F1
#
_cell.length_a   1.000
_cell.length_b   1.000
_cell.length_c   1.000
_cell.angle_alpha   90.00
_cell.angle_beta   90.00
_cell.angle_gamma   90.00
#
_symmetry.space_group_name_H-M   'P 1'
#
loop_
_entity.id
_entity.type
_entity.pdbx_description
1 polymer ?
#
loop_
_entity_poly.entity_id
_entity_poly.type
_entity_poly.pdbx_seq_one_letter_code
_entity_poly.pdbx_strand_id
1 'polypeptide(L)'
;MDKIGQDLEKVKKILWSVKNSLDIESIQAKLINFQNQVETDVNHYIAQLSESLTSLQTDVENEVTSQINSFVEFKENANTEINTNINEMNNNLNSFKQNVQNDLQTDFNVLSTSVDENFLTLQSQVNASVSEQNQEINKFKEDVSAQLEAFASAGTNGAMTDGSNIIVNKWIEKLLTGQVDYGEKIIAKSLAANGYIKYASGLIIQWGNDYENVDKTDYQTASVNFPTAFSASNSYAVAIAPRRSSAINYRDTVFAIKSLTTSGFGYMWYGQSYANDKWQLQWVAIGY
;
A
#
# COMPACT_ATOMS: atom_id res chain seq x y z
N MET A 1 20.65 -136.18 -38.04
CA MET A 1 21.49 -135.03 -37.64
C MET A 1 22.17 -135.39 -36.34
N ASP A 2 23.49 -135.50 -36.37
CA ASP A 2 24.30 -136.01 -35.28
C ASP A 2 24.30 -135.05 -34.07
N LYS A 3 24.33 -135.61 -32.86
CA LYS A 3 24.27 -134.90 -31.57
C LYS A 3 25.24 -133.71 -31.49
N ILE A 4 26.40 -133.86 -32.12
CA ILE A 4 27.47 -132.86 -32.25
C ILE A 4 26.99 -131.58 -32.94
N GLY A 5 26.14 -131.67 -33.98
CA GLY A 5 25.62 -130.50 -34.69
C GLY A 5 24.63 -129.68 -33.87
N GLN A 6 23.82 -130.34 -33.02
CA GLN A 6 22.91 -129.66 -32.11
C GLN A 6 23.65 -128.97 -30.96
N ASP A 7 24.72 -129.59 -30.46
CA ASP A 7 25.55 -129.03 -29.40
C ASP A 7 26.34 -127.79 -29.90
N LEU A 8 26.81 -127.80 -31.15
CA LEU A 8 27.49 -126.66 -31.76
C LEU A 8 26.58 -125.43 -31.88
N GLU A 9 25.32 -125.59 -32.30
CA GLU A 9 24.38 -124.46 -32.38
C GLU A 9 23.96 -123.93 -31.00
N LYS A 10 23.88 -124.79 -29.98
CA LYS A 10 23.70 -124.34 -28.58
C LYS A 10 24.88 -123.48 -28.14
N VAL A 11 26.12 -123.91 -28.42
CA VAL A 11 27.33 -123.16 -28.07
C VAL A 11 27.39 -121.81 -28.77
N LYS A 12 27.01 -121.72 -30.06
CA LYS A 12 26.93 -120.43 -30.77
C LYS A 12 25.89 -119.48 -30.16
N LYS A 13 24.70 -119.99 -29.82
CA LYS A 13 23.66 -119.20 -29.13
C LYS A 13 24.14 -118.69 -27.78
N ILE A 14 24.84 -119.54 -27.00
CA ILE A 14 25.43 -119.16 -25.71
C ILE A 14 26.49 -118.07 -25.91
N LEU A 15 27.44 -118.26 -26.83
CA LEU A 15 28.49 -117.28 -27.13
C LEU A 15 27.93 -115.93 -27.58
N TRP A 16 26.89 -115.94 -28.43
CA TRP A 16 26.21 -114.72 -28.86
C TRP A 16 25.49 -114.03 -27.69
N SER A 17 24.79 -114.78 -26.84
CA SER A 17 24.13 -114.25 -25.64
C SER A 17 25.14 -113.64 -24.65
N VAL A 18 26.28 -114.31 -24.43
CA VAL A 18 27.35 -113.85 -23.53
C VAL A 18 28.04 -112.60 -24.06
N LYS A 19 28.28 -112.53 -25.38
CA LYS A 19 28.84 -111.32 -26.00
C LYS A 19 27.89 -110.13 -25.86
N ASN A 20 26.61 -110.31 -26.16
CA ASN A 20 25.61 -109.24 -26.01
C ASN A 20 25.46 -108.78 -24.56
N SER A 21 25.55 -109.67 -23.57
CA SER A 21 25.46 -109.27 -22.16
C SER A 21 26.66 -108.42 -21.72
N LEU A 22 27.87 -108.79 -22.14
CA LEU A 22 29.08 -108.01 -21.86
C LEU A 22 29.05 -106.62 -22.52
N ASP A 23 28.50 -106.51 -23.74
CA ASP A 23 28.33 -105.23 -24.43
C ASP A 23 27.32 -104.32 -23.70
N ILE A 24 26.24 -104.88 -23.15
CA ILE A 24 25.23 -104.14 -22.35
C ILE A 24 25.85 -103.58 -21.05
N GLU A 25 26.63 -104.38 -20.32
CA GLU A 25 27.28 -103.93 -19.09
C GLU A 25 28.25 -102.76 -19.34
N SER A 26 29.00 -102.81 -20.44
CA SER A 26 29.90 -101.72 -20.84
C SER A 26 29.13 -100.43 -21.16
N ILE A 27 27.99 -100.54 -21.85
CA ILE A 27 27.13 -99.38 -22.15
C ILE A 27 26.53 -98.80 -20.87
N GLN A 28 26.05 -99.63 -19.95
CA GLN A 28 25.50 -99.19 -18.67
C GLN A 28 26.54 -98.43 -17.83
N ALA A 29 27.77 -98.94 -17.75
CA ALA A 29 28.85 -98.25 -17.02
C ALA A 29 29.16 -96.87 -17.61
N LYS A 30 29.19 -96.74 -18.94
CA LYS A 30 29.37 -95.44 -19.62
C LYS A 30 28.19 -94.50 -19.36
N LEU A 31 26.96 -95.02 -19.37
CA LEU A 31 25.76 -94.23 -19.12
C LEU A 31 25.74 -93.70 -17.67
N ILE A 32 26.08 -94.53 -16.69
CA ILE A 32 26.18 -94.13 -15.28
C ILE A 32 27.25 -93.04 -15.11
N ASN A 33 28.44 -93.23 -15.71
CA ASN A 33 29.49 -92.20 -15.65
C ASN A 33 29.04 -90.88 -16.29
N PHE A 34 28.37 -90.93 -17.44
CA PHE A 34 27.83 -89.73 -18.08
C PHE A 34 26.78 -89.04 -17.21
N GLN A 35 25.85 -89.80 -16.60
CA GLN A 35 24.85 -89.27 -15.68
C GLN A 35 25.50 -88.57 -14.48
N ASN A 36 26.47 -89.21 -13.84
CA ASN A 36 27.20 -88.63 -12.71
C ASN A 36 27.94 -87.34 -13.10
N GLN A 37 28.54 -87.29 -14.30
CA GLN A 37 29.20 -86.08 -14.79
C GLN A 37 28.21 -84.96 -15.02
N VAL A 38 27.07 -85.24 -15.68
CA VAL A 38 26.01 -84.25 -15.90
C VAL A 38 25.46 -83.71 -14.57
N GLU A 39 25.22 -84.59 -13.59
CA GLU A 39 24.76 -84.17 -12.26
C GLU A 39 25.80 -83.29 -11.57
N THR A 40 27.08 -83.64 -11.67
CA THR A 40 28.19 -82.85 -11.11
C THR A 40 28.26 -81.46 -11.76
N ASP A 41 28.21 -81.39 -13.08
CA ASP A 41 28.29 -80.12 -13.82
C ASP A 41 27.07 -79.23 -13.53
N VAL A 42 25.87 -79.81 -13.48
CA VAL A 42 24.63 -79.09 -13.13
C VAL A 42 24.71 -78.53 -11.72
N ASN A 43 25.14 -79.34 -10.74
CA ASN A 43 25.28 -78.89 -9.36
C ASN A 43 26.36 -77.79 -9.22
N HIS A 44 27.44 -77.88 -9.99
CA HIS A 44 28.47 -76.84 -10.05
C HIS A 44 27.90 -75.51 -10.56
N TYR A 45 27.14 -75.53 -11.66
CA TYR A 45 26.50 -74.33 -12.19
C TYR A 45 25.43 -73.75 -11.25
N ILE A 46 24.64 -74.60 -10.58
CA ILE A 46 23.67 -74.16 -9.56
C ILE A 46 24.39 -73.43 -8.41
N ALA A 47 25.54 -73.95 -7.96
CA ALA A 47 26.32 -73.31 -6.90
C ALA A 47 26.85 -71.94 -7.35
N GLN A 48 27.45 -71.84 -8.54
CA GLN A 48 27.96 -70.56 -9.07
C GLN A 48 26.86 -69.52 -9.26
N LEU A 49 25.68 -69.94 -9.74
CA LEU A 49 24.51 -69.06 -9.88
C LEU A 49 24.01 -68.58 -8.51
N SER A 50 23.98 -69.47 -7.51
CA SER A 50 23.56 -69.11 -6.15
C SER A 50 24.51 -68.10 -5.53
N GLU A 51 25.83 -68.31 -5.63
CA GLU A 51 26.84 -67.37 -5.14
C GLU A 51 26.72 -66.00 -5.83
N SER A 52 26.55 -65.99 -7.15
CA SER A 52 26.38 -64.74 -7.93
C SER A 52 25.11 -63.99 -7.53
N LEU A 53 24.00 -64.70 -7.33
CA LEU A 53 22.74 -64.10 -6.89
C LEU A 53 22.83 -63.54 -5.48
N THR A 54 23.50 -64.23 -4.55
CA THR A 54 23.73 -63.73 -3.20
C THR A 54 24.58 -62.47 -3.20
N SER A 55 25.67 -62.42 -4.00
CA SER A 55 26.48 -61.22 -4.14
C SER A 55 25.67 -60.05 -4.69
N LEU A 56 24.91 -60.28 -5.76
CA LEU A 56 24.08 -59.24 -6.39
C LEU A 56 23.02 -58.71 -5.40
N GLN A 57 22.40 -59.61 -4.62
CA GLN A 57 21.44 -59.22 -3.60
C GLN A 57 22.07 -58.29 -2.56
N THR A 58 23.25 -58.65 -2.04
CA THR A 58 23.98 -57.83 -1.07
C THR A 58 24.37 -56.47 -1.65
N ASP A 59 24.86 -56.42 -2.89
CA ASP A 59 25.23 -55.17 -3.54
C ASP A 59 24.03 -54.22 -3.72
N VAL A 60 22.87 -54.76 -4.12
CA VAL A 60 21.64 -53.99 -4.26
C VAL A 60 21.13 -53.49 -2.90
N GLU A 61 21.13 -54.33 -1.87
CA GLU A 61 20.72 -53.94 -0.52
C GLU A 61 21.60 -52.81 0.04
N ASN A 62 22.91 -52.90 -0.18
CA ASN A 62 23.87 -51.87 0.25
C ASN A 62 23.67 -50.55 -0.51
N GLU A 63 23.51 -50.60 -1.83
CA GLU A 63 23.31 -49.41 -2.66
C GLU A 63 22.00 -48.70 -2.30
N VAL A 64 20.90 -49.45 -2.18
CA VAL A 64 19.60 -48.91 -1.76
C VAL A 64 19.70 -48.26 -0.38
N THR A 65 20.37 -48.91 0.57
CA THR A 65 20.57 -48.36 1.92
C THR A 65 21.39 -47.07 1.90
N SER A 66 22.44 -47.03 1.08
CA SER A 66 23.29 -45.84 0.93
C SER A 66 22.53 -44.65 0.34
N GLN A 67 21.71 -44.89 -0.69
CA GLN A 67 20.85 -43.86 -1.28
C GLN A 67 19.79 -43.35 -0.31
N ILE A 68 19.16 -44.25 0.47
CA ILE A 68 18.20 -43.86 1.52
C ILE A 68 18.88 -42.95 2.55
N ASN A 69 20.07 -43.32 3.03
CA ASN A 69 20.80 -42.51 4.01
C ASN A 69 21.18 -41.13 3.46
N SER A 70 21.65 -41.09 2.21
CA SER A 70 21.97 -39.82 1.53
C SER A 70 20.75 -38.90 1.41
N PHE A 71 19.58 -39.47 1.12
CA PHE A 71 18.33 -38.70 1.05
C PHE A 71 17.87 -38.19 2.41
N VAL A 72 18.05 -38.99 3.47
CA VAL A 72 17.76 -38.59 4.85
C VAL A 72 18.66 -37.42 5.27
N GLU A 73 19.97 -37.51 5.01
CA GLU A 73 20.91 -36.42 5.32
C GLU A 73 20.58 -35.14 4.55
N PHE A 74 20.26 -35.26 3.26
CA PHE A 74 19.84 -34.11 2.46
C PHE A 74 18.62 -33.42 3.08
N LYS A 75 17.61 -34.19 3.49
CA LYS A 75 16.40 -33.66 4.12
C LYS A 75 16.70 -32.97 5.44
N GLU A 76 17.53 -33.55 6.31
CA GLU A 76 17.86 -32.95 7.60
C GLU A 76 18.68 -31.66 7.46
N ASN A 77 19.60 -31.62 6.48
CA ASN A 77 20.36 -30.41 6.16
C ASN A 77 19.43 -29.29 5.65
N ALA A 78 18.53 -29.61 4.72
CA ALA A 78 17.55 -28.65 4.21
C ALA A 78 16.63 -28.11 5.33
N ASN A 79 16.16 -28.97 6.22
CA ASN A 79 15.36 -28.55 7.39
C ASN A 79 16.15 -27.60 8.30
N THR A 80 17.43 -27.89 8.55
CA THR A 80 18.29 -27.05 9.38
C THR A 80 18.48 -25.67 8.76
N GLU A 81 18.77 -25.61 7.46
CA GLU A 81 18.95 -24.34 6.74
C GLU A 81 17.66 -23.51 6.73
N ILE A 82 16.51 -24.12 6.46
CA ILE A 82 15.20 -23.45 6.50
C ILE A 82 14.94 -22.88 7.90
N ASN A 83 15.17 -23.65 8.96
CA ASN A 83 14.94 -23.19 10.33
C ASN A 83 15.87 -22.03 10.72
N THR A 84 17.14 -22.07 10.31
CA THR A 84 18.08 -20.96 10.51
C THR A 84 17.57 -19.70 9.81
N ASN A 85 17.18 -19.79 8.54
CA ASN A 85 16.67 -18.65 7.78
C ASN A 85 15.39 -18.06 8.40
N ILE A 86 14.47 -18.91 8.88
CA ILE A 86 13.26 -18.46 9.58
C ILE A 86 13.62 -17.70 10.86
N ASN A 87 14.58 -18.20 11.65
CA ASN A 87 14.99 -17.55 12.88
C ASN A 87 15.66 -16.19 12.63
N GLU A 88 16.51 -16.10 11.61
CA GLU A 88 17.13 -14.83 11.18
C GLU A 88 16.08 -13.81 10.73
N MET A 89 15.12 -14.23 9.90
CA MET A 89 14.00 -13.38 9.48
C MET A 89 13.18 -12.87 10.66
N ASN A 90 12.86 -13.74 11.62
CA ASN A 90 12.10 -13.36 12.81
C ASN A 90 12.84 -12.33 13.66
N ASN A 91 14.15 -12.50 13.84
CA ASN A 91 14.98 -11.54 14.57
C ASN A 91 15.00 -10.18 13.87
N ASN A 92 15.22 -10.16 12.56
CA ASN A 92 15.23 -8.91 11.78
C ASN A 92 13.87 -8.20 11.82
N LEU A 93 12.77 -8.94 11.73
CA LEU A 93 11.43 -8.38 11.82
C LEU A 93 11.13 -7.79 13.20
N ASN A 94 11.58 -8.44 14.27
CA ASN A 94 11.44 -7.94 15.63
C ASN A 94 12.25 -6.65 15.85
N SER A 95 13.49 -6.59 15.36
CA SER A 95 14.31 -5.38 15.40
C SER A 95 13.67 -4.24 14.61
N PHE A 96 13.19 -4.51 13.39
CA PHE A 96 12.48 -3.52 12.59
C PHE A 96 11.25 -2.97 13.31
N LYS A 97 10.42 -3.86 13.88
CA LYS A 97 9.25 -3.45 14.68
C LYS A 97 9.63 -2.56 15.85
N GLN A 98 10.68 -2.91 16.59
CA GLN A 98 11.14 -2.12 17.74
C GLN A 98 11.64 -0.73 17.31
N ASN A 99 12.38 -0.65 16.21
CA ASN A 99 12.84 0.63 15.67
C ASN A 99 11.67 1.53 15.27
N VAL A 100 10.70 1.00 14.50
CA VAL A 100 9.51 1.76 14.11
C VAL A 100 8.73 2.25 15.33
N GLN A 101 8.59 1.43 16.37
CA GLN A 101 7.93 1.83 17.62
C GLN A 101 8.66 2.98 18.33
N ASN A 102 10.00 2.91 18.39
CA ASN A 102 10.81 3.95 19.02
C ASN A 102 10.78 5.26 18.22
N ASP A 103 10.86 5.17 16.90
CA ASP A 103 10.83 6.33 16.01
C ASP A 103 9.48 7.04 16.11
N LEU A 104 8.37 6.29 16.03
CA LEU A 104 7.02 6.86 16.20
C LEU A 104 6.81 7.50 17.57
N GLN A 105 7.34 6.91 18.64
CA GLN A 105 7.25 7.49 19.97
C GLN A 105 8.06 8.80 20.07
N THR A 106 9.22 8.84 19.41
CA THR A 106 10.08 10.03 19.37
C THR A 106 9.40 11.14 18.58
N ASP A 107 8.92 10.85 17.38
CA ASP A 107 8.22 11.80 16.52
C ASP A 107 6.97 12.35 17.20
N PHE A 108 6.20 11.50 17.89
CA PHE A 108 5.04 11.92 18.67
C PHE A 108 5.42 12.90 19.78
N ASN A 109 6.49 12.61 20.53
CA ASN A 109 6.95 13.50 21.61
C ASN A 109 7.39 14.85 21.05
N VAL A 110 8.15 14.87 19.94
CA VAL A 110 8.59 16.11 19.27
C VAL A 110 7.38 16.93 18.81
N LEU A 111 6.39 16.30 18.18
CA LEU A 111 5.17 16.98 17.73
C LEU A 111 4.39 17.55 18.92
N SER A 112 4.23 16.78 20.01
CA SER A 112 3.54 17.25 21.22
C SER A 112 4.20 18.49 21.80
N THR A 113 5.54 18.48 21.96
CA THR A 113 6.28 19.64 22.46
C THR A 113 6.13 20.84 21.54
N SER A 114 6.24 20.66 20.22
CA SER A 114 6.08 21.77 19.28
C SER A 114 4.67 22.37 19.29
N VAL A 115 3.64 21.54 19.44
CA VAL A 115 2.26 22.01 19.59
C VAL A 115 2.10 22.84 20.86
N ASP A 116 2.64 22.38 21.99
CA ASP A 116 2.58 23.10 23.27
C ASP A 116 3.30 24.45 23.20
N GLU A 117 4.50 24.50 22.63
CA GLU A 117 5.28 25.72 22.46
C GLU A 117 4.57 26.74 21.54
N ASN A 118 3.98 26.27 20.44
CA ASN A 118 3.21 27.11 19.54
C ASN A 118 1.95 27.65 20.20
N PHE A 119 1.26 26.84 21.00
CA PHE A 119 0.09 27.27 21.75
C PHE A 119 0.44 28.37 22.76
N LEU A 120 1.52 28.21 23.53
CA LEU A 120 2.01 29.22 24.47
C LEU A 120 2.41 30.51 23.75
N THR A 121 3.06 30.40 22.60
CA THR A 121 3.45 31.56 21.78
C THR A 121 2.22 32.33 21.29
N LEU A 122 1.23 31.63 20.74
CA LEU A 122 -0.03 32.24 20.31
C LEU A 122 -0.77 32.91 21.46
N GLN A 123 -0.84 32.26 22.63
CA GLN A 123 -1.45 32.85 23.81
C GLN A 123 -0.76 34.15 24.23
N SER A 124 0.58 34.20 24.20
CA SER A 124 1.36 35.41 24.48
C SER A 124 1.07 36.53 23.46
N GLN A 125 1.05 36.20 22.16
CA GLN A 125 0.77 37.17 21.09
C GLN A 125 -0.65 37.76 21.19
N VAL A 126 -1.65 36.93 21.49
CA VAL A 126 -3.03 37.38 21.70
C VAL A 126 -3.12 38.31 22.90
N ASN A 127 -2.50 37.96 24.03
CA ASN A 127 -2.50 38.81 25.22
C ASN A 127 -1.82 40.17 24.97
N ALA A 128 -0.70 40.18 24.24
CA ALA A 128 -0.02 41.41 23.84
C ALA A 128 -0.93 42.28 22.96
N SER A 129 -1.54 41.70 21.93
CA SER A 129 -2.45 42.41 21.01
C SER A 129 -3.66 43.02 21.75
N VAL A 130 -4.25 42.29 22.70
CA VAL A 130 -5.35 42.79 23.54
C VAL A 130 -4.88 43.95 24.43
N SER A 131 -3.66 43.87 24.98
CA SER A 131 -3.09 44.97 25.77
C SER A 131 -2.89 46.24 24.93
N GLU A 132 -2.33 46.09 23.73
CA GLU A 132 -2.12 47.18 22.78
C GLU A 132 -3.45 47.83 22.36
N GLN A 133 -4.45 47.03 21.97
CA GLN A 133 -5.78 47.55 21.62
C GLN A 133 -6.43 48.32 22.78
N ASN A 134 -6.30 47.84 24.01
CA ASN A 134 -6.82 48.55 25.18
C ASN A 134 -6.11 49.90 25.41
N GLN A 135 -4.81 49.99 25.15
CA GLN A 135 -4.08 51.26 25.23
C GLN A 135 -4.56 52.25 24.17
N GLU A 136 -4.75 51.81 22.93
CA GLU A 136 -5.28 52.65 21.84
C GLU A 136 -6.70 53.14 22.14
N ILE A 137 -7.57 52.26 22.64
CA ILE A 137 -8.94 52.61 23.05
C ILE A 137 -8.92 53.68 24.16
N ASN A 138 -8.03 53.54 25.15
CA ASN A 138 -7.93 54.50 26.23
C ASN A 138 -7.46 55.87 25.73
N LYS A 139 -6.46 55.91 24.84
CA LYS A 139 -6.01 57.15 24.21
C LYS A 139 -7.13 57.82 23.40
N PHE A 140 -7.87 57.04 22.60
CA PHE A 140 -9.02 57.57 21.86
C PHE A 140 -10.09 58.16 22.78
N LYS A 141 -10.38 57.51 23.92
CA LYS A 141 -11.31 58.04 24.93
C LYS A 141 -10.83 59.37 25.51
N GLU A 142 -9.54 59.48 25.82
CA GLU A 142 -8.93 60.73 26.31
C GLU A 142 -9.04 61.84 25.26
N ASP A 143 -8.69 61.56 24.00
CA ASP A 143 -8.78 62.51 22.89
C ASP A 143 -10.22 62.99 22.66
N VAL A 144 -11.20 62.10 22.69
CA VAL A 144 -12.63 62.45 22.57
C VAL A 144 -13.09 63.31 23.75
N SER A 145 -12.66 62.98 24.97
CA SER A 145 -13.01 63.75 26.17
C SER A 145 -12.45 65.17 26.08
N ALA A 146 -11.18 65.32 25.69
CA ALA A 146 -10.54 66.62 25.50
C ALA A 146 -11.23 67.45 24.41
N GLN A 147 -11.64 66.83 23.30
CA GLN A 147 -12.39 67.52 22.24
C GLN A 147 -13.77 68.00 22.71
N LEU A 148 -14.48 67.21 23.53
CA LEU A 148 -15.76 67.61 24.11
C LEU A 148 -15.61 68.80 25.06
N GLU A 149 -14.59 68.81 25.90
CA GLU A 149 -14.29 69.93 26.81
C GLU A 149 -13.95 71.21 26.03
N ALA A 150 -13.16 71.10 24.96
CA ALA A 150 -12.85 72.21 24.06
C ALA A 150 -14.10 72.76 23.36
N PHE A 151 -15.01 71.88 22.94
CA PHE A 151 -16.27 72.28 22.32
C PHE A 151 -17.21 73.00 23.32
N ALA A 152 -17.33 72.49 24.54
CA ALA A 152 -18.16 73.08 25.58
C ALA A 152 -17.67 74.49 26.00
N SER A 153 -16.35 74.68 26.09
CA SER A 153 -15.74 75.97 26.39
C SER A 153 -15.83 76.99 25.23
N ALA A 154 -15.84 76.53 23.97
CA ALA A 154 -16.08 77.39 22.81
C ALA A 154 -17.53 77.91 22.75
N GLY A 155 -18.52 77.09 23.14
CA GLY A 155 -19.94 77.48 23.17
C GLY A 155 -20.31 78.49 24.26
N THR A 156 -19.44 78.70 25.25
CA THR A 156 -19.68 79.63 26.38
C THR A 156 -19.03 81.01 26.20
N ASN A 157 -18.10 81.18 25.25
CA ASN A 157 -17.31 82.41 25.08
C ASN A 157 -17.62 83.24 23.83
N GLY A 158 -18.68 82.93 23.07
CA GLY A 158 -19.06 83.74 21.91
C GLY A 158 -20.53 83.51 21.53
N ALA A 159 -21.26 84.62 21.37
CA ALA A 159 -22.63 84.64 20.88
C ALA A 159 -22.85 83.63 19.74
N MET A 160 -23.80 82.70 19.94
CA MET A 160 -24.31 81.82 18.88
C MET A 160 -24.81 82.69 17.73
N THR A 161 -23.98 82.84 16.71
CA THR A 161 -24.35 83.38 15.40
C THR A 161 -24.48 82.20 14.45
N ASP A 162 -25.45 82.27 13.54
CA ASP A 162 -26.04 81.19 12.72
C ASP A 162 -25.09 80.17 12.04
N GLY A 163 -23.78 80.41 11.98
CA GLY A 163 -22.80 79.51 11.38
C GLY A 163 -22.60 78.18 12.12
N SER A 164 -22.78 78.14 13.45
CA SER A 164 -22.54 76.92 14.26
C SER A 164 -23.62 75.84 14.07
N ASN A 165 -24.87 76.23 13.78
CA ASN A 165 -25.96 75.29 13.51
C ASN A 165 -25.73 74.49 12.21
N ILE A 166 -25.03 75.07 11.23
CA ILE A 166 -24.76 74.43 9.93
C ILE A 166 -23.69 73.33 10.08
N ILE A 167 -22.70 73.53 10.96
CA ILE A 167 -21.61 72.58 11.16
C ILE A 167 -22.07 71.38 12.00
N VAL A 168 -22.85 71.63 13.06
CA VAL A 168 -23.43 70.55 13.88
C VAL A 168 -24.39 69.69 13.06
N ASN A 169 -25.25 70.29 12.25
CA ASN A 169 -26.17 69.54 11.39
C ASN A 169 -25.44 68.74 10.30
N LYS A 170 -24.34 69.26 9.72
CA LYS A 170 -23.51 68.51 8.75
C LYS A 170 -22.74 67.35 9.38
N TRP A 171 -22.28 67.50 10.62
CA TRP A 171 -21.57 66.43 11.32
C TRP A 171 -22.53 65.31 11.74
N ILE A 172 -23.72 65.68 12.22
CA ILE A 172 -24.82 64.74 12.51
C ILE A 172 -25.30 64.06 11.23
N GLU A 173 -25.40 64.75 10.09
CA GLU A 173 -25.71 64.15 8.78
C GLU A 173 -24.65 63.11 8.38
N LYS A 174 -23.35 63.40 8.52
CA LYS A 174 -22.28 62.43 8.22
C LYS A 174 -22.32 61.21 9.12
N LEU A 175 -22.69 61.39 10.39
CA LEU A 175 -22.84 60.30 11.36
C LEU A 175 -24.07 59.42 11.04
N LEU A 176 -25.21 60.04 10.69
CA LEU A 176 -26.47 59.36 10.38
C LEU A 176 -26.52 58.73 8.99
N THR A 177 -25.76 59.26 8.03
CA THR A 177 -25.66 58.71 6.65
C THR A 177 -24.63 57.58 6.53
N GLY A 178 -23.95 57.21 7.62
CA GLY A 178 -23.00 56.11 7.64
C GLY A 178 -21.75 56.35 6.78
N GLN A 179 -21.41 57.62 6.52
CA GLN A 179 -20.24 58.01 5.72
C GLN A 179 -18.95 57.98 6.55
N VAL A 180 -18.81 56.98 7.43
CA VAL A 180 -17.60 56.72 8.20
C VAL A 180 -16.95 55.49 7.58
N ASP A 181 -15.86 55.74 6.84
CA ASP A 181 -15.09 54.75 6.08
C ASP A 181 -14.27 53.88 7.04
N TYR A 182 -14.79 52.69 7.39
CA TYR A 182 -14.17 51.75 8.32
C TYR A 182 -13.54 50.52 7.64
N GLY A 183 -12.94 50.68 6.45
CA GLY A 183 -12.02 49.69 5.89
C GLY A 183 -12.39 49.17 4.51
N GLU A 184 -11.36 49.12 3.66
CA GLU A 184 -11.29 48.63 2.27
C GLU A 184 -12.54 48.78 1.39
N LYS A 185 -12.51 49.77 0.51
CA LYS A 185 -13.49 49.96 -0.55
C LYS A 185 -13.55 48.74 -1.49
N ILE A 186 -14.73 48.15 -1.64
CA ILE A 186 -15.02 47.16 -2.69
C ILE A 186 -15.02 47.88 -4.05
N ILE A 187 -14.18 47.43 -4.98
CA ILE A 187 -14.02 48.04 -6.31
C ILE A 187 -14.72 47.26 -7.42
N ALA A 188 -15.02 45.97 -7.21
CA ALA A 188 -15.84 45.16 -8.10
C ALA A 188 -16.47 43.98 -7.35
N LYS A 189 -17.66 43.53 -7.78
CA LYS A 189 -18.29 42.31 -7.26
C LYS A 189 -19.24 41.67 -8.26
N SER A 190 -19.37 40.35 -8.19
CA SER A 190 -20.44 39.56 -8.78
C SER A 190 -20.99 38.62 -7.72
N LEU A 191 -22.28 38.74 -7.40
CA LEU A 191 -22.96 37.88 -6.41
C LEU A 191 -23.68 36.70 -7.04
N ALA A 192 -23.27 36.31 -8.25
CA ALA A 192 -23.80 35.12 -8.91
C ALA A 192 -23.42 33.83 -8.17
N ALA A 193 -24.03 32.71 -8.58
CA ALA A 193 -23.72 31.39 -8.03
C ALA A 193 -22.22 31.04 -8.15
N ASN A 194 -21.58 31.51 -9.25
CA ASN A 194 -20.13 31.56 -9.40
C ASN A 194 -19.72 33.04 -9.38
N GLY A 195 -19.30 33.53 -8.23
CA GLY A 195 -19.19 34.96 -7.92
C GLY A 195 -17.80 35.37 -7.40
N TYR A 196 -17.63 36.68 -7.20
CA TYR A 196 -16.42 37.25 -6.63
C TYR A 196 -16.65 38.59 -5.94
N ILE A 197 -15.71 38.99 -5.09
CA ILE A 197 -15.54 40.34 -4.56
C ILE A 197 -14.07 40.73 -4.75
N LYS A 198 -13.83 41.95 -5.25
CA LYS A 198 -12.51 42.57 -5.38
C LYS A 198 -12.45 43.85 -4.54
N TYR A 199 -11.43 43.93 -3.69
CA TYR A 199 -11.16 45.07 -2.83
C TYR A 199 -10.16 46.04 -3.48
N ALA A 200 -10.15 47.29 -3.04
CA ALA A 200 -9.20 48.31 -3.51
C ALA A 200 -7.73 47.92 -3.26
N SER A 201 -7.48 47.08 -2.25
CA SER A 201 -6.18 46.47 -1.95
C SER A 201 -5.69 45.50 -3.04
N GLY A 202 -6.57 45.10 -3.96
CA GLY A 202 -6.29 44.07 -4.96
C GLY A 202 -6.70 42.67 -4.52
N LEU A 203 -7.04 42.45 -3.23
CA LEU A 203 -7.55 41.17 -2.76
C LEU A 203 -8.83 40.78 -3.52
N ILE A 204 -8.90 39.52 -3.93
CA ILE A 204 -10.03 38.92 -4.60
C ILE A 204 -10.43 37.64 -3.85
N ILE A 205 -11.71 37.53 -3.51
CA ILE A 205 -12.34 36.30 -3.01
C ILE A 205 -13.36 35.86 -4.05
N GLN A 206 -13.29 34.59 -4.48
CA GLN A 206 -14.16 34.02 -5.51
C GLN A 206 -14.74 32.69 -5.03
N TRP A 207 -15.93 32.34 -5.51
CA TRP A 207 -16.59 31.09 -5.17
C TRP A 207 -17.35 30.54 -6.36
N GLY A 208 -17.69 29.27 -6.29
CA GLY A 208 -18.58 28.68 -7.26
C GLY A 208 -18.91 27.22 -7.00
N ASN A 209 -19.71 26.70 -7.91
CA ASN A 209 -20.01 25.28 -8.00
C ASN A 209 -19.72 24.80 -9.42
N ASP A 210 -19.17 23.59 -9.51
CA ASP A 210 -19.06 22.86 -10.76
C ASP A 210 -20.06 21.69 -10.76
N TYR A 211 -20.85 21.61 -11.84
CA TYR A 211 -21.99 20.71 -11.99
C TYR A 211 -21.78 19.75 -13.17
N GLU A 212 -20.59 19.20 -13.32
CA GLU A 212 -20.41 18.12 -14.29
C GLU A 212 -21.10 16.84 -13.79
N ASN A 213 -22.13 16.39 -14.53
CA ASN A 213 -22.72 15.07 -14.34
C ASN A 213 -21.73 14.04 -14.87
N VAL A 214 -21.00 13.36 -13.99
CA VAL A 214 -20.00 12.38 -14.43
C VAL A 214 -20.45 10.97 -14.07
N ASP A 215 -21.18 10.35 -15.00
CA ASP A 215 -21.53 8.91 -14.97
C ASP A 215 -20.28 8.06 -15.27
N LYS A 216 -19.25 8.08 -14.43
CA LYS A 216 -17.97 7.39 -14.74
C LYS A 216 -17.29 6.79 -13.52
N THR A 217 -16.76 5.58 -13.71
CA THR A 217 -16.30 4.63 -12.67
C THR A 217 -14.81 4.67 -12.35
N ASP A 218 -14.04 5.68 -12.79
CA ASP A 218 -12.56 5.68 -12.71
C ASP A 218 -11.95 7.05 -12.36
N TYR A 219 -10.61 7.11 -12.27
CA TYR A 219 -9.82 8.34 -12.09
C TYR A 219 -10.13 9.39 -13.17
N GLN A 220 -10.45 10.61 -12.77
CA GLN A 220 -10.82 11.68 -13.69
C GLN A 220 -10.22 13.02 -13.26
N THR A 221 -10.11 13.92 -14.23
CA THR A 221 -9.63 15.29 -14.02
C THR A 221 -10.52 16.28 -14.75
N ALA A 222 -10.88 17.37 -14.07
CA ALA A 222 -11.63 18.49 -14.64
C ALA A 222 -11.00 19.82 -14.22
N SER A 223 -11.50 20.92 -14.78
CA SER A 223 -10.96 22.26 -14.55
C SER A 223 -12.06 23.29 -14.38
N VAL A 224 -11.90 24.16 -13.39
CA VAL A 224 -12.80 25.28 -13.11
C VAL A 224 -12.12 26.58 -13.50
N ASN A 225 -12.83 27.45 -14.23
CA ASN A 225 -12.41 28.81 -14.52
C ASN A 225 -12.92 29.79 -13.46
N PHE A 226 -12.07 30.72 -13.04
CA PHE A 226 -12.45 31.79 -12.13
C PHE A 226 -13.28 32.86 -12.85
N PRO A 227 -14.30 33.44 -12.18
CA PRO A 227 -15.05 34.58 -12.71
C PRO A 227 -14.19 35.80 -13.06
N THR A 228 -13.10 36.02 -12.33
CA THR A 228 -12.07 37.00 -12.66
C THR A 228 -10.69 36.40 -12.48
N ALA A 229 -9.75 36.72 -13.37
CA ALA A 229 -8.36 36.31 -13.19
C ALA A 229 -7.72 37.06 -12.02
N PHE A 230 -6.84 36.38 -11.30
CA PHE A 230 -5.92 36.98 -10.33
C PHE A 230 -4.79 37.73 -11.07
N SER A 231 -4.28 38.81 -10.47
CA SER A 231 -3.32 39.71 -11.11
C SER A 231 -1.86 39.26 -10.98
N ALA A 232 -1.56 38.37 -10.03
CA ALA A 232 -0.24 37.76 -9.83
C ALA A 232 -0.19 36.28 -10.22
N SER A 233 1.02 35.72 -10.34
CA SER A 233 1.37 34.44 -10.98
C SER A 233 0.67 33.16 -10.48
N ASN A 234 -0.23 33.21 -9.49
CA ASN A 234 -1.24 32.18 -9.15
C ASN A 234 -2.19 32.72 -8.06
N SER A 235 -3.38 32.13 -7.90
CA SER A 235 -4.20 32.30 -6.67
C SER A 235 -3.44 31.76 -5.45
N TYR A 236 -3.63 32.35 -4.27
CA TYR A 236 -2.93 31.91 -3.06
C TYR A 236 -3.47 30.59 -2.50
N ALA A 237 -4.78 30.40 -2.51
CA ALA A 237 -5.39 29.18 -2.04
C ALA A 237 -6.72 28.91 -2.75
N VAL A 238 -6.99 27.63 -2.98
CA VAL A 238 -8.31 27.12 -3.38
C VAL A 238 -8.70 26.01 -2.42
N ALA A 239 -9.84 26.19 -1.77
CA ALA A 239 -10.49 25.15 -0.99
C ALA A 239 -11.60 24.52 -1.84
N ILE A 240 -11.68 23.19 -1.79
CA ILE A 240 -12.72 22.42 -2.47
C ILE A 240 -13.47 21.57 -1.45
N ALA A 241 -14.78 21.44 -1.67
CA ALA A 241 -15.64 20.59 -0.88
C ALA A 241 -16.56 19.80 -1.82
N PRO A 242 -16.57 18.46 -1.74
CA PRO A 242 -17.54 17.67 -2.48
C PRO A 242 -18.94 17.86 -1.89
N ARG A 243 -19.93 18.01 -2.77
CA ARG A 243 -21.34 18.04 -2.42
C ARG A 243 -22.07 16.97 -3.24
N ARG A 244 -22.71 16.03 -2.54
CA ARG A 244 -23.51 14.97 -3.17
C ARG A 244 -24.98 15.35 -3.17
N SER A 245 -25.72 15.00 -4.23
CA SER A 245 -27.16 15.28 -4.30
C SER A 245 -28.06 14.24 -3.61
N SER A 246 -27.51 13.11 -3.12
CA SER A 246 -28.27 12.00 -2.50
C SER A 246 -27.62 11.52 -1.19
N ALA A 247 -28.46 11.06 -0.24
CA ALA A 247 -28.10 10.78 1.15
C ALA A 247 -27.67 9.33 1.45
N ILE A 248 -27.20 8.56 0.46
CA ILE A 248 -27.02 7.11 0.62
C ILE A 248 -25.53 6.72 0.65
N ASN A 249 -25.11 6.20 1.81
CA ASN A 249 -23.88 5.45 2.13
C ASN A 249 -22.52 6.07 1.72
N TYR A 250 -21.71 6.35 2.74
CA TYR A 250 -20.33 6.79 2.68
C TYR A 250 -19.46 5.75 1.94
N ARG A 251 -18.87 6.16 0.81
CA ARG A 251 -17.65 5.53 0.29
C ARG A 251 -16.61 6.60 0.00
N ASP A 252 -15.35 6.21 0.19
CA ASP A 252 -14.15 7.05 0.10
C ASP A 252 -14.05 7.70 -1.28
N THR A 253 -14.59 8.91 -1.41
CA THR A 253 -14.42 9.75 -2.61
C THR A 253 -13.43 10.84 -2.27
N VAL A 254 -12.29 10.82 -2.94
CA VAL A 254 -11.21 11.78 -2.70
C VAL A 254 -11.24 12.83 -3.80
N PHE A 255 -11.30 14.10 -3.39
CA PHE A 255 -11.10 15.25 -4.28
C PHE A 255 -9.77 15.90 -3.93
N ALA A 256 -8.95 16.18 -4.94
CA ALA A 256 -7.68 16.84 -4.75
C ALA A 256 -7.45 17.90 -5.83
N ILE A 257 -6.82 19.01 -5.45
CA ILE A 257 -6.34 20.00 -6.41
C ILE A 257 -5.15 19.41 -7.16
N LYS A 258 -5.22 19.40 -8.49
CA LYS A 258 -4.17 18.90 -9.39
C LYS A 258 -3.26 20.02 -9.86
N SER A 259 -3.82 21.21 -10.11
CA SER A 259 -3.08 22.35 -10.67
C SER A 259 -3.79 23.65 -10.34
N LEU A 260 -3.02 24.73 -10.25
CA LEU A 260 -3.51 26.06 -9.91
C LEU A 260 -2.93 27.08 -10.88
N THR A 261 -3.76 27.98 -11.38
CA THR A 261 -3.40 29.05 -12.32
C THR A 261 -4.01 30.37 -11.87
N THR A 262 -3.70 31.46 -12.56
CA THR A 262 -4.31 32.77 -12.30
C THR A 262 -5.77 32.86 -12.74
N SER A 263 -6.20 31.99 -13.66
CA SER A 263 -7.53 32.01 -14.27
C SER A 263 -8.41 30.82 -13.88
N GLY A 264 -7.90 29.88 -13.08
CA GLY A 264 -8.64 28.70 -12.68
C GLY A 264 -7.79 27.66 -11.96
N PHE A 265 -8.40 26.51 -11.67
CA PHE A 265 -7.71 25.36 -11.10
C PHE A 265 -8.17 24.06 -11.76
N GLY A 266 -7.26 23.10 -11.83
CA GLY A 266 -7.58 21.71 -12.17
C GLY A 266 -7.74 20.89 -10.91
N TYR A 267 -8.71 20.00 -10.87
CA TYR A 267 -8.91 19.06 -9.78
C TYR A 267 -9.02 17.63 -10.32
N MET A 268 -8.73 16.67 -9.45
CA MET A 268 -8.91 15.25 -9.69
C MET A 268 -9.91 14.67 -8.69
N TRP A 269 -10.64 13.65 -9.12
CA TRP A 269 -11.44 12.84 -8.21
C TRP A 269 -11.20 11.36 -8.43
N TYR A 270 -11.30 10.61 -7.33
CA TYR A 270 -11.19 9.15 -7.31
C TYR A 270 -12.31 8.57 -6.45
N GLY A 271 -13.09 7.65 -7.01
CA GLY A 271 -14.17 6.95 -6.32
C GLY A 271 -14.95 6.01 -7.26
N GLN A 272 -15.53 4.95 -6.71
CA GLN A 272 -16.46 4.10 -7.45
C GLN A 272 -17.85 4.77 -7.51
N SER A 273 -18.24 5.24 -8.69
CA SER A 273 -19.57 5.80 -8.94
C SER A 273 -20.52 4.73 -9.49
N TYR A 274 -21.75 4.63 -8.96
CA TYR A 274 -22.82 3.96 -9.68
C TYR A 274 -23.35 4.89 -10.78
N ALA A 275 -23.92 4.32 -11.85
CA ALA A 275 -24.31 5.02 -13.07
C ALA A 275 -25.39 6.14 -12.94
N ASN A 276 -25.65 6.67 -11.73
CA ASN A 276 -26.58 7.76 -11.46
C ASN A 276 -26.11 8.72 -10.32
N ASP A 277 -24.89 8.55 -9.79
CA ASP A 277 -24.40 9.41 -8.72
C ASP A 277 -23.88 10.74 -9.27
N LYS A 278 -24.58 11.82 -8.93
CA LYS A 278 -24.18 13.19 -9.30
C LYS A 278 -23.36 13.82 -8.19
N TRP A 279 -22.09 14.05 -8.49
CA TRP A 279 -21.17 14.80 -7.64
C TRP A 279 -21.11 16.24 -8.09
N GLN A 280 -21.13 17.15 -7.12
CA GLN A 280 -20.94 18.58 -7.33
C GLN A 280 -19.68 19.00 -6.60
N LEU A 281 -18.89 19.87 -7.19
CA LEU A 281 -17.75 20.47 -6.53
C LEU A 281 -18.14 21.87 -6.08
N GLN A 282 -18.01 22.15 -4.78
CA GLN A 282 -18.06 23.52 -4.29
C GLN A 282 -16.65 24.01 -4.05
N TRP A 283 -16.38 25.28 -4.35
CA TRP A 283 -15.03 25.81 -4.19
C TRP A 283 -15.04 27.28 -3.76
N VAL A 284 -13.96 27.66 -3.09
CA VAL A 284 -13.63 29.04 -2.73
C VAL A 284 -12.16 29.28 -3.05
N ALA A 285 -11.86 30.40 -3.69
CA ALA A 285 -10.52 30.82 -4.07
C ALA A 285 -10.21 32.21 -3.50
N ILE A 286 -8.97 32.41 -3.05
CA ILE A 286 -8.48 33.69 -2.53
C ILE A 286 -7.11 34.01 -3.13
N GLY A 287 -6.90 35.29 -3.48
CA GLY A 287 -5.68 35.76 -4.15
C GLY A 287 -5.73 37.26 -4.45
N TYR A 288 -4.74 37.77 -5.18
CA TYR A 288 -4.64 39.17 -5.61
C TYR A 288 -4.49 39.25 -7.13
#